data_AF-D7CJX1-F1
#
_entry.id   AF-D7CJX1-F1
#
_cell.length_a   1.000
_cell.length_b   1.000
_cell.length_c   1.000
_cell.angle_alpha   90.00
_cell.angle_beta   90.00
_cell.angle_gamma   90.00
#
_symmetry.space_group_name_H-M   'P 1'
#
loop_
_entity.id
_entity.type
_entity.pdbx_description
1 polymer ?
#
loop_
_entity_poly.entity_id
_entity_poly.type
_entity_poly.pdbx_seq_one_letter_code
_entity_poly.pdbx_strand_id
1 'polypeptide(L)'
;MVKRMRAVLRKLVDRIPLEEEEYRRLLAYTETLRSGSEESYRVFRDNYGSLLMADYGIRLPRFASGRAEFLEYLCQNWEVVQALKLGPLPVSTMPVSLQEYLRTEYGSEIKAEQVRDLVEWIERNQTAGHGLPRPRKRDPVLVYEVGNENKEIGLAQHFRRIARHPFVSRIVSVRYLSRGKAAQDRFEVRGEDVLSGIFTNKEKSIYYLVYLTEADLCKAANACNLLNHVFYG
;
A
#
# COMPACT_ATOMS: atom_id res chain seq x y z
N MET A 1 -9.98 -27.68 -11.49
CA MET A 1 -9.44 -26.38 -11.04
C MET A 1 -8.09 -26.03 -11.68
N VAL A 2 -7.07 -26.89 -11.60
CA VAL A 2 -5.69 -26.62 -12.07
C VAL A 2 -5.56 -26.29 -13.57
N LYS A 3 -6.29 -26.98 -14.47
CA LYS A 3 -6.23 -26.70 -15.93
C LYS A 3 -6.68 -25.27 -16.29
N ARG A 4 -7.68 -24.73 -15.58
CA ARG A 4 -8.19 -23.36 -15.83
C ARG A 4 -7.20 -22.29 -15.38
N MET A 5 -6.43 -22.55 -14.32
CA MET A 5 -5.44 -21.59 -13.85
C MET A 5 -4.18 -21.56 -14.72
N ARG A 6 -3.74 -22.70 -15.27
CA ARG A 6 -2.63 -22.70 -16.25
C ARG A 6 -2.88 -21.80 -17.46
N ALA A 7 -4.13 -21.75 -17.95
CA ALA A 7 -4.50 -20.86 -19.05
C ALA A 7 -4.40 -19.36 -18.65
N VAL A 8 -4.88 -19.02 -17.45
CA VAL A 8 -4.76 -17.65 -16.91
C VAL A 8 -3.29 -17.26 -16.72
N LEU A 9 -2.46 -18.13 -16.15
CA LEU A 9 -1.03 -17.85 -15.97
C LEU A 9 -0.28 -17.72 -17.29
N ARG A 10 -0.65 -18.52 -18.31
CA ARG A 10 -0.10 -18.37 -19.65
C ARG A 10 -0.45 -17.01 -20.26
N LYS A 11 -1.70 -16.56 -20.14
CA LYS A 11 -2.10 -15.20 -20.56
C LYS A 11 -1.28 -14.10 -19.89
N LEU A 12 -0.95 -14.25 -18.59
CA LEU A 12 -0.08 -13.29 -17.90
C LEU A 12 1.31 -13.21 -18.54
N VAL A 13 1.93 -14.35 -18.84
CA VAL A 13 3.25 -14.43 -19.50
C VAL A 13 3.19 -13.83 -20.90
N ASP A 14 2.14 -14.18 -21.66
CA ASP A 14 1.92 -13.71 -23.03
C ASP A 14 1.40 -12.26 -23.10
N ARG A 15 1.27 -11.57 -21.95
CA ARG A 15 0.73 -10.20 -21.81
C ARG A 15 -0.68 -10.02 -22.42
N ILE A 16 -1.45 -11.10 -22.50
CA ILE A 16 -2.84 -11.09 -22.97
C ILE A 16 -3.72 -10.59 -21.81
N PRO A 17 -4.55 -9.54 -22.02
CA PRO A 17 -5.46 -9.04 -20.99
C PRO A 17 -6.38 -10.15 -20.44
N LEU A 18 -6.53 -10.18 -19.12
CA LEU A 18 -7.48 -11.07 -18.45
C LEU A 18 -8.89 -10.49 -18.50
N GLU A 19 -9.87 -11.36 -18.76
CA GLU A 19 -11.28 -11.05 -18.56
C GLU A 19 -11.63 -10.98 -17.06
N GLU A 20 -12.77 -10.38 -16.72
CA GLU A 20 -13.17 -10.15 -15.32
C GLU A 20 -13.20 -11.43 -14.48
N GLU A 21 -13.74 -12.52 -15.04
CA GLU A 21 -13.77 -13.83 -14.37
C GLU A 21 -12.36 -14.44 -14.21
N GLU A 22 -11.47 -14.22 -15.18
CA GLU A 22 -10.08 -14.67 -15.10
C GLU A 22 -9.31 -13.92 -14.02
N TYR A 23 -9.52 -12.60 -13.95
CA TYR A 23 -8.95 -11.73 -12.92
C TYR A 23 -9.45 -12.12 -11.52
N ARG A 24 -10.77 -12.33 -11.34
CA ARG A 24 -11.33 -12.80 -10.06
C ARG A 24 -10.74 -14.14 -9.63
N ARG A 25 -10.56 -15.09 -10.56
CA ARG A 25 -9.90 -16.38 -10.27
C ARG A 25 -8.44 -16.21 -9.89
N LEU A 26 -7.71 -15.31 -10.55
CA LEU A 26 -6.31 -15.01 -10.22
C LEU A 26 -6.17 -14.45 -8.81
N LEU A 27 -7.05 -13.52 -8.40
CA LEU A 27 -7.07 -12.98 -7.04
C LEU A 27 -7.34 -14.06 -5.99
N ALA A 28 -8.36 -14.89 -6.20
CA ALA A 28 -8.68 -16.00 -5.30
C ALA A 28 -7.53 -17.02 -5.20
N TYR A 29 -6.89 -17.32 -6.33
CA TYR A 29 -5.73 -18.22 -6.38
C TYR A 29 -4.55 -17.66 -5.58
N THR A 30 -4.28 -16.36 -5.71
CA THR A 30 -3.23 -15.66 -4.95
C THR A 30 -3.45 -15.77 -3.45
N GLU A 31 -4.69 -15.56 -2.99
CA GLU A 31 -5.02 -15.66 -1.57
C GLU A 31 -4.88 -17.10 -1.04
N THR A 32 -5.31 -18.08 -1.84
CA THR A 32 -5.15 -19.51 -1.51
C THR A 32 -3.68 -19.89 -1.35
N LEU A 33 -2.80 -19.39 -2.23
CA LEU A 33 -1.37 -19.62 -2.12
C LEU A 33 -0.82 -19.00 -0.84
N ARG A 34 -1.20 -17.75 -0.56
CA ARG A 34 -0.74 -16.99 0.61
C ARG A 34 -1.10 -17.67 1.93
N SER A 35 -2.29 -18.25 2.04
CA SER A 35 -2.74 -18.92 3.27
C SER A 35 -2.32 -20.40 3.36
N GLY A 36 -2.03 -21.05 2.22
CA GLY A 36 -1.85 -22.50 2.16
C GLY A 36 -0.40 -22.99 2.11
N SER A 37 0.53 -22.23 1.51
CA SER A 37 1.93 -22.66 1.36
C SER A 37 2.85 -21.47 1.08
N GLU A 38 3.70 -21.13 2.04
CA GLU A 38 4.70 -20.05 1.89
C GLU A 38 5.60 -20.29 0.67
N GLU A 39 6.07 -21.53 0.48
CA GLU A 39 6.92 -21.90 -0.65
C GLU A 39 6.22 -21.66 -1.99
N SER A 40 4.97 -22.11 -2.12
CA SER A 40 4.21 -21.95 -3.36
C SER A 40 3.89 -20.48 -3.62
N TYR A 41 3.57 -19.72 -2.57
CA TYR A 41 3.35 -18.27 -2.68
C TYR A 41 4.64 -17.53 -3.06
N ARG A 42 5.79 -17.91 -2.50
CA ARG A 42 7.11 -17.38 -2.86
C ARG A 42 7.40 -17.61 -4.34
N VAL A 43 7.32 -18.86 -4.81
CA VAL A 43 7.55 -19.20 -6.22
C VAL A 43 6.59 -18.45 -7.14
N PHE A 44 5.32 -18.32 -6.75
CA PHE A 44 4.34 -17.55 -7.52
C PHE A 44 4.69 -16.06 -7.60
N ARG A 45 5.03 -15.45 -6.46
CA ARG A 45 5.45 -14.05 -6.37
C ARG A 45 6.68 -13.80 -7.23
N ASP A 46 7.69 -14.64 -7.15
CA ASP A 46 8.95 -14.43 -7.84
C ASP A 46 8.79 -14.57 -9.37
N ASN A 47 7.90 -15.46 -9.83
CA ASN A 47 7.62 -15.65 -11.26
C ASN A 47 6.66 -14.62 -11.87
N TYR A 48 5.65 -14.18 -11.12
CA TYR A 48 4.54 -13.37 -11.68
C TYR A 48 4.41 -11.97 -11.06
N GLY A 49 5.07 -11.68 -9.93
CA GLY A 49 4.85 -10.45 -9.16
C GLY A 49 5.10 -9.17 -9.95
N SER A 50 6.15 -9.12 -10.77
CA SER A 50 6.44 -7.95 -11.61
C SER A 50 5.40 -7.76 -12.73
N LEU A 51 4.96 -8.85 -13.37
CA LEU A 51 3.89 -8.83 -14.39
C LEU A 51 2.57 -8.34 -13.79
N LEU A 52 2.22 -8.90 -12.64
CA LEU A 52 1.01 -8.59 -11.90
C LEU A 52 0.97 -7.13 -11.45
N MET A 53 2.10 -6.60 -10.97
CA MET A 53 2.21 -5.18 -10.62
C MET A 53 2.08 -4.29 -11.86
N ALA A 54 2.79 -4.61 -12.94
CA ALA A 54 2.82 -3.78 -14.15
C ALA A 54 1.49 -3.76 -14.92
N ASP A 55 0.84 -4.91 -15.07
CA ASP A 55 -0.34 -5.02 -15.92
C ASP A 55 -1.66 -4.84 -15.16
N TYR A 56 -1.68 -5.13 -13.85
CA TYR A 56 -2.90 -5.21 -13.05
C TYR A 56 -2.83 -4.39 -11.75
N GLY A 57 -1.70 -3.74 -11.45
CA GLY A 57 -1.50 -3.05 -10.17
C GLY A 57 -1.46 -4.01 -8.97
N ILE A 58 -1.29 -5.32 -9.23
CA ILE A 58 -1.30 -6.35 -8.20
C ILE A 58 0.07 -6.45 -7.51
N ARG A 59 0.12 -5.96 -6.27
CA ARG A 59 1.28 -6.15 -5.37
C ARG A 59 1.13 -7.44 -4.58
N LEU A 60 2.16 -8.29 -4.64
CA LEU A 60 2.30 -9.53 -3.87
C LEU A 60 3.36 -9.34 -2.77
N PRO A 61 2.98 -8.87 -1.56
CA PRO A 61 3.96 -8.60 -0.52
C PRO A 61 4.57 -9.90 0.02
N ARG A 62 5.87 -9.85 0.35
CA ARG A 62 6.57 -10.94 1.03
C ARG A 62 6.12 -11.09 2.49
N PHE A 63 5.96 -9.97 3.18
CA PHE A 63 5.62 -9.91 4.59
C PHE A 63 4.24 -9.30 4.81
N ALA A 64 3.59 -9.63 5.93
CA ALA A 64 2.35 -9.01 6.34
C ALA A 64 2.52 -7.50 6.56
N SER A 65 3.60 -7.08 7.19
CA SER A 65 4.03 -5.68 7.34
C SER A 65 5.43 -5.52 6.75
N GLY A 66 5.71 -4.42 6.08
CA GLY A 66 7.01 -4.17 5.45
C GLY A 66 7.51 -2.75 5.69
N ARG A 67 8.30 -2.26 4.74
CA ARG A 67 8.91 -0.92 4.80
C ARG A 67 7.91 0.21 5.02
N ALA A 68 6.74 0.13 4.39
CA ALA A 68 5.70 1.15 4.50
C ALA A 68 5.13 1.24 5.92
N GLU A 69 4.79 0.09 6.52
CA GLU A 69 4.33 0.01 7.90
C GLU A 69 5.44 0.40 8.89
N PHE A 70 6.70 0.10 8.58
CA PHE A 70 7.82 0.54 9.41
C PHE A 70 8.00 2.06 9.38
N LEU A 71 7.94 2.68 8.19
CA LEU A 71 7.96 4.14 8.07
C LEU A 71 6.80 4.78 8.82
N GLU A 72 5.59 4.23 8.69
CA GLU A 72 4.42 4.70 9.40
C GLU A 72 4.62 4.64 10.92
N TYR A 73 5.16 3.53 11.43
CA TYR A 73 5.51 3.38 12.84
C TYR A 73 6.52 4.45 13.29
N LEU A 74 7.59 4.69 12.53
CA LEU A 74 8.57 5.72 12.84
C LEU A 74 7.97 7.14 12.84
N CYS A 75 7.02 7.42 11.94
CA CYS A 75 6.30 8.70 11.91
C CYS A 75 5.42 8.92 13.15
N GLN A 76 4.93 7.85 13.77
CA GLN A 76 4.09 7.93 14.98
C GLN A 76 4.91 7.91 16.28
N ASN A 77 6.15 7.44 16.25
CA ASN A 77 6.98 7.19 17.43
C ASN A 77 8.34 7.88 17.26
N TRP A 78 8.34 9.21 17.32
CA TRP A 78 9.53 10.03 17.07
C TRP A 78 10.69 9.72 18.04
N GLU A 79 10.37 9.34 19.27
CA GLU A 79 11.32 8.88 20.27
C GLU A 79 12.14 7.67 19.79
N VAL A 80 11.55 6.78 18.98
CA VAL A 80 12.26 5.66 18.35
C VAL A 80 13.26 6.17 17.32
N VAL A 81 12.88 7.19 16.53
CA VAL A 81 13.78 7.83 15.57
C VAL A 81 14.96 8.50 16.28
N GLN A 82 14.71 9.16 17.42
CA GLN A 82 15.79 9.72 18.24
C GLN A 82 16.69 8.64 18.82
N ALA A 83 16.11 7.56 19.35
CA ALA A 83 16.87 6.45 19.91
C ALA A 83 17.76 5.75 18.86
N LEU A 84 17.27 5.57 17.63
CA LEU A 84 18.06 5.03 16.51
C LEU A 84 19.32 5.85 16.24
N LYS A 85 19.25 7.18 16.37
CA LYS A 85 20.41 8.06 16.16
C LYS A 85 21.45 7.95 17.27
N LEU A 86 21.03 7.55 18.47
CA LEU A 86 21.93 7.35 19.61
C LEU A 86 22.63 5.99 19.55
N GLY A 87 22.00 4.99 18.93
CA GLY A 87 22.62 3.68 18.72
C GLY A 87 21.67 2.64 18.13
N PRO A 88 22.19 1.41 17.89
CA PRO A 88 21.39 0.31 17.38
C PRO A 88 20.21 -0.02 18.29
N LEU A 89 19.04 -0.30 17.70
CA LEU A 89 17.86 -0.74 18.42
C LEU A 89 17.57 -2.23 18.19
N PRO A 90 17.38 -3.04 19.23
CA PRO A 90 17.01 -4.44 19.06
C PRO A 90 15.66 -4.57 18.34
N VAL A 91 15.57 -5.47 17.34
CA VAL A 91 14.30 -5.72 16.64
C VAL A 91 13.22 -6.24 17.59
N SER A 92 13.59 -6.86 18.71
CA SER A 92 12.65 -7.31 19.74
C SER A 92 11.87 -6.18 20.42
N THR A 93 12.35 -4.92 20.38
CA THR A 93 11.62 -3.76 20.93
C THR A 93 10.59 -3.18 19.97
N MET A 94 10.59 -3.63 18.71
CA MET A 94 9.68 -3.16 17.68
C MET A 94 8.34 -3.91 17.72
N PRO A 95 7.25 -3.35 17.16
CA PRO A 95 5.97 -4.01 17.07
C PRO A 95 6.07 -5.41 16.47
N VAL A 96 5.40 -6.39 17.08
CA VAL A 96 5.46 -7.81 16.68
C VAL A 96 5.17 -8.01 15.19
N SER A 97 4.21 -7.24 14.65
CA SER A 97 3.82 -7.28 13.24
C SER A 97 4.93 -6.89 12.27
N LEU A 98 5.95 -6.15 12.72
CA LEU A 98 7.10 -5.70 11.92
C LEU A 98 8.34 -6.59 12.12
N GLN A 99 8.42 -7.37 13.20
CA GLN A 99 9.66 -8.04 13.59
C GLN A 99 10.18 -9.03 12.54
N GLU A 100 9.30 -9.75 11.84
CA GLU A 100 9.72 -10.69 10.78
C GLU A 100 10.42 -9.95 9.62
N TYR A 101 9.80 -8.87 9.14
CA TYR A 101 10.37 -7.99 8.12
C TYR A 101 11.70 -7.40 8.59
N LEU A 102 11.72 -6.80 9.78
CA LEU A 102 12.90 -6.12 10.31
C LEU A 102 14.07 -7.09 10.55
N ARG A 103 13.81 -8.29 11.07
CA ARG A 103 14.85 -9.33 11.23
C ARG A 103 15.43 -9.75 9.89
N THR A 104 14.58 -9.87 8.87
CA THR A 104 15.02 -10.29 7.54
C THR A 104 15.85 -9.22 6.84
N GLU A 105 15.48 -7.94 6.96
CA GLU A 105 16.18 -6.85 6.28
C GLU A 105 17.39 -6.31 7.05
N TYR A 106 17.35 -6.31 8.38
CA TYR A 106 18.33 -5.60 9.21
C TYR A 106 19.09 -6.50 10.20
N GLY A 107 18.60 -7.71 10.47
CA GLY A 107 19.18 -8.63 11.45
C GLY A 107 18.57 -8.48 12.85
N SER A 108 19.33 -8.77 13.91
CA SER A 108 18.82 -8.69 15.29
C SER A 108 18.65 -7.27 15.81
N GLU A 109 19.31 -6.30 15.20
CA GLU A 109 19.32 -4.89 15.59
C GLU A 109 19.25 -4.00 14.36
N ILE A 110 18.58 -2.85 14.50
CA ILE A 110 18.44 -1.83 13.46
C ILE A 110 19.42 -0.71 13.76
N LYS A 111 20.32 -0.44 12.82
CA LYS A 111 21.31 0.64 12.94
C LYS A 111 20.86 1.85 12.14
N ALA A 112 21.20 3.06 12.60
CA ALA A 112 20.81 4.32 11.96
C ALA A 112 21.18 4.36 10.47
N GLU A 113 22.37 3.88 10.11
CA GLU A 113 22.87 3.86 8.74
C GLU A 113 22.03 2.99 7.79
N GLN A 114 21.38 1.94 8.29
CA GLN A 114 20.55 1.04 7.50
C GLN A 114 19.19 1.66 7.13
N VAL A 115 18.76 2.64 7.92
CA VAL A 115 17.44 3.30 7.80
C VAL A 115 17.56 4.81 7.61
N ARG A 116 18.75 5.28 7.25
CA ARG A 116 19.07 6.71 7.13
C ARG A 116 18.12 7.43 6.20
N ASP A 117 17.77 6.82 5.07
CA ASP A 117 16.87 7.42 4.10
C ASP A 117 15.45 7.64 4.66
N LEU A 118 14.96 6.73 5.51
CA LEU A 118 13.68 6.89 6.20
C LEU A 118 13.77 8.00 7.25
N VAL A 119 14.84 8.05 8.03
CA VAL A 119 15.05 9.08 9.06
C VAL A 119 15.13 10.47 8.41
N GLU A 120 15.92 10.62 7.36
CA GLU A 120 16.03 11.87 6.61
C GLU A 120 14.69 12.29 5.99
N TRP A 121 13.91 11.33 5.48
CA TRP A 121 12.59 11.60 4.94
C TRP A 121 11.65 12.16 6.02
N ILE A 122 11.62 11.55 7.21
CA ILE A 122 10.78 11.99 8.35
C ILE A 122 11.15 13.41 8.77
N GLU A 123 12.46 13.69 8.86
CA GLU A 123 12.96 15.02 9.22
C GLU A 123 12.59 16.09 8.22
N ARG A 124 12.83 15.83 6.93
CA ARG A 124 12.52 16.78 5.83
C ARG A 124 11.04 17.09 5.76
N ASN A 125 10.19 16.10 6.00
CA ASN A 125 8.74 16.26 5.94
C ASN A 125 8.13 16.77 7.25
N GLN A 126 8.94 17.01 8.29
CA GLN A 126 8.50 17.51 9.60
C GLN A 126 7.35 16.68 10.23
N THR A 127 7.26 15.40 9.86
CA THR A 127 6.19 14.50 10.34
C THR A 127 6.28 14.29 11.85
N ALA A 128 7.44 14.52 12.45
CA ALA A 128 7.71 14.40 13.87
C ALA A 128 6.94 15.39 14.77
N GLY A 129 6.58 16.59 14.28
CA GLY A 129 5.97 17.63 15.11
C GLY A 129 4.47 17.45 15.33
N HIS A 130 3.76 16.94 14.32
CA HIS A 130 2.30 16.76 14.35
C HIS A 130 1.89 15.28 14.26
N GLY A 131 2.77 14.40 13.82
CA GLY A 131 2.49 12.98 13.65
C GLY A 131 1.55 12.68 12.48
N LEU A 132 1.08 11.44 12.46
CA LEU A 132 0.04 10.98 11.54
C LEU A 132 -1.35 11.06 12.19
N PRO A 133 -2.43 11.02 11.39
CA PRO A 133 -3.77 10.92 11.94
C PRO A 133 -3.90 9.65 12.80
N ARG A 134 -4.72 9.70 13.86
CA ARG A 134 -4.87 8.57 14.81
C ARG A 134 -5.33 7.28 14.10
N PRO A 135 -4.93 6.09 14.57
CA PRO A 135 -5.46 4.84 14.05
C PRO A 135 -6.99 4.74 14.16
N ARG A 136 -7.65 4.21 13.13
CA ARG A 136 -9.08 3.93 13.11
C ARG A 136 -9.45 2.84 14.11
N LYS A 137 -10.70 2.88 14.60
CA LYS A 137 -11.27 1.86 15.50
C LYS A 137 -12.10 0.78 14.80
N ARG A 138 -12.38 0.96 13.51
CA ARG A 138 -13.25 0.08 12.70
C ARG A 138 -12.59 -0.18 11.36
N ASP A 139 -13.07 -1.21 10.66
CA ASP A 139 -12.62 -1.47 9.30
C ASP A 139 -12.89 -0.29 8.36
N PRO A 140 -12.01 -0.07 7.37
CA PRO A 140 -12.14 1.03 6.44
C PRO A 140 -13.31 0.77 5.48
N VAL A 141 -14.08 1.80 5.17
CA VAL A 141 -15.22 1.69 4.24
C VAL A 141 -14.75 1.99 2.82
N LEU A 142 -14.95 1.04 1.89
CA LEU A 142 -14.61 1.20 0.47
C LEU A 142 -15.90 1.39 -0.35
N VAL A 143 -16.05 2.54 -1.00
CA VAL A 143 -17.23 2.88 -1.80
C VAL A 143 -16.83 3.05 -3.26
N TYR A 144 -17.53 2.33 -4.14
CA TYR A 144 -17.31 2.34 -5.59
C TYR A 144 -18.53 2.96 -6.28
N GLU A 145 -18.32 3.80 -7.30
CA GLU A 145 -19.34 4.65 -7.96
C GLU A 145 -20.53 3.84 -8.49
N VAL A 146 -20.31 2.57 -8.85
CA VAL A 146 -21.34 1.66 -9.41
C VAL A 146 -21.50 0.39 -8.55
N GLY A 147 -21.00 0.39 -7.31
CA GLY A 147 -21.09 -0.76 -6.40
C GLY A 147 -20.30 -2.01 -6.83
N ASN A 148 -19.61 -1.99 -7.97
CA ASN A 148 -18.80 -3.11 -8.45
C ASN A 148 -17.31 -2.83 -8.24
N GLU A 149 -16.75 -3.41 -7.19
CA GLU A 149 -15.32 -3.32 -6.84
C GLU A 149 -14.38 -3.89 -7.91
N ASN A 150 -14.85 -4.80 -8.77
CA ASN A 150 -14.04 -5.49 -9.77
C ASN A 150 -14.22 -4.95 -11.20
N LYS A 151 -15.09 -3.95 -11.39
CA LYS A 151 -15.30 -3.31 -12.70
C LYS A 151 -14.01 -2.74 -13.27
N GLU A 152 -13.18 -2.20 -12.39
CA GLU A 152 -11.94 -1.53 -12.75
C GLU A 152 -10.76 -2.35 -12.26
N ILE A 153 -10.08 -3.00 -13.20
CA ILE A 153 -8.91 -3.83 -12.92
C ILE A 153 -7.91 -3.04 -12.08
N GLY A 154 -7.50 -3.62 -10.95
CA GLY A 154 -6.53 -3.04 -10.02
C GLY A 154 -7.10 -2.04 -9.02
N LEU A 155 -8.29 -1.46 -9.25
CA LEU A 155 -8.85 -0.41 -8.39
C LEU A 155 -9.11 -0.92 -6.98
N ALA A 156 -9.80 -2.07 -6.84
CA ALA A 156 -10.08 -2.65 -5.52
C ALA A 156 -8.81 -2.92 -4.73
N GLN A 157 -7.76 -3.41 -5.40
CA GLN A 157 -6.50 -3.66 -4.71
C GLN A 157 -5.76 -2.38 -4.37
N HIS A 158 -5.78 -1.37 -5.23
CA HIS A 158 -5.25 -0.05 -4.93
C HIS A 158 -5.93 0.53 -3.68
N PHE A 159 -7.25 0.47 -3.62
CA PHE A 159 -8.02 0.89 -2.44
C PHE A 159 -7.69 0.06 -1.21
N ARG A 160 -7.62 -1.27 -1.32
CA ARG A 160 -7.21 -2.13 -0.20
C ARG A 160 -5.80 -1.82 0.29
N ARG A 161 -4.87 -1.47 -0.60
CA ARG A 161 -3.52 -1.03 -0.23
C ARG A 161 -3.55 0.28 0.54
N ILE A 162 -4.29 1.28 0.08
CA ILE A 162 -4.44 2.56 0.81
C ILE A 162 -5.08 2.30 2.18
N ALA A 163 -6.10 1.45 2.21
CA ALA A 163 -6.85 1.11 3.42
C ALA A 163 -6.05 0.31 4.46
N ARG A 164 -4.86 -0.23 4.11
CA ARG A 164 -3.95 -0.82 5.10
C ARG A 164 -3.43 0.20 6.10
N HIS A 165 -3.34 1.47 5.70
CA HIS A 165 -2.93 2.55 6.59
C HIS A 165 -4.01 2.79 7.67
N PRO A 166 -3.73 2.56 8.96
CA PRO A 166 -4.67 2.67 10.07
C PRO A 166 -5.39 4.02 10.14
N PHE A 167 -4.77 5.10 9.68
CA PHE A 167 -5.35 6.44 9.68
C PHE A 167 -6.37 6.69 8.55
N VAL A 168 -6.57 5.74 7.64
CA VAL A 168 -7.57 5.82 6.56
C VAL A 168 -8.90 5.23 7.03
N SER A 169 -9.95 6.04 7.08
CA SER A 169 -11.29 5.64 7.55
C SER A 169 -12.23 5.22 6.42
N ARG A 170 -12.13 5.86 5.26
CA ARG A 170 -13.00 5.60 4.10
C ARG A 170 -12.32 5.98 2.80
N ILE A 171 -12.62 5.26 1.72
CA ILE A 171 -12.20 5.59 0.36
C ILE A 171 -13.44 5.59 -0.54
N VAL A 172 -13.59 6.63 -1.37
CA VAL A 172 -14.74 6.78 -2.27
C VAL A 172 -14.25 7.10 -3.68
N SER A 173 -14.52 6.22 -4.65
CA SER A 173 -14.38 6.60 -6.06
C SER A 173 -15.50 7.57 -6.43
N VAL A 174 -15.17 8.70 -7.05
CA VAL A 174 -16.14 9.76 -7.32
C VAL A 174 -16.55 9.78 -8.78
N ARG A 175 -15.58 9.77 -9.70
CA ARG A 175 -15.85 9.84 -11.15
C ARG A 175 -14.66 9.43 -11.99
N TYR A 176 -14.94 9.08 -13.23
CA TYR A 176 -13.96 9.02 -14.31
C TYR A 176 -13.50 10.43 -14.71
N LEU A 177 -12.19 10.59 -14.92
CA LEU A 177 -11.65 11.82 -15.49
C LEU A 177 -11.90 11.84 -17.01
N SER A 178 -12.67 12.83 -17.47
CA SER A 178 -13.22 12.88 -18.83
C SER A 178 -12.26 13.44 -19.91
N ARG A 179 -11.07 13.93 -19.53
CA ARG A 179 -10.16 14.68 -20.42
C ARG A 179 -8.73 14.12 -20.41
N GLY A 180 -8.60 12.82 -20.71
CA GLY A 180 -7.32 12.13 -20.80
C GLY A 180 -6.87 11.52 -19.48
N LYS A 181 -5.89 10.61 -19.58
CA LYS A 181 -5.25 10.03 -18.40
C LYS A 181 -4.48 11.11 -17.66
N ALA A 182 -4.49 11.03 -16.33
CA ALA A 182 -3.61 11.88 -15.53
C ALA A 182 -2.15 11.61 -15.92
N ALA A 183 -1.35 12.68 -15.99
CA ALA A 183 0.06 12.56 -16.30
C ALA A 183 0.83 11.80 -15.21
N GLN A 184 0.36 11.88 -13.96
CA GLN A 184 0.92 11.17 -12.83
C GLN A 184 -0.17 10.92 -11.78
N ASP A 185 -0.15 9.74 -11.19
CA ASP A 185 -0.96 9.44 -10.02
C ASP A 185 -0.28 10.05 -8.79
N ARG A 186 -1.05 10.79 -7.97
CA ARG A 186 -0.59 11.39 -6.72
C ARG A 186 -1.74 11.56 -5.73
N PHE A 187 -1.39 11.69 -4.46
CA PHE A 187 -2.28 12.17 -3.41
C PHE A 187 -2.14 13.68 -3.24
N GLU A 188 -3.25 14.36 -2.95
CA GLU A 188 -3.30 15.80 -2.66
C GLU A 188 -4.18 16.05 -1.44
N VAL A 189 -3.78 17.01 -0.60
CA VAL A 189 -4.62 17.48 0.51
C VAL A 189 -5.81 18.27 -0.04
N ARG A 190 -7.02 17.93 0.40
CA ARG A 190 -8.27 18.62 0.02
C ARG A 190 -8.92 19.34 1.20
N GLY A 191 -8.73 18.83 2.40
CA GLY A 191 -9.25 19.39 3.64
C GLY A 191 -8.51 18.82 4.85
N GLU A 192 -9.03 19.11 6.04
CA GLU A 192 -8.43 18.71 7.32
C GLU A 192 -8.49 17.20 7.57
N ASP A 193 -9.45 16.50 6.97
CA ASP A 193 -9.66 15.06 7.09
C ASP A 193 -9.82 14.36 5.72
N VAL A 194 -9.54 15.06 4.62
CA VAL A 194 -9.75 14.53 3.27
C VAL A 194 -8.55 14.77 2.38
N LEU A 195 -8.11 13.68 1.75
CA LEU A 195 -7.18 13.68 0.63
C LEU A 195 -7.92 13.31 -0.65
N SER A 196 -7.42 13.75 -1.79
CA SER A 196 -7.79 13.21 -3.09
C SER A 196 -6.66 12.38 -3.66
N GLY A 197 -7.00 11.41 -4.49
CA GLY A 197 -6.03 10.68 -5.29
C GLY A 197 -6.54 10.38 -6.69
N ILE A 198 -5.61 9.99 -7.55
CA ILE A 198 -5.89 9.49 -8.89
C ILE A 198 -5.36 8.07 -9.00
N PHE A 199 -6.17 7.19 -9.60
CA PHE A 199 -5.79 5.84 -9.96
C PHE A 199 -5.90 5.72 -11.47
N THR A 200 -4.80 5.41 -12.13
CA THR A 200 -4.75 5.26 -13.59
C THR A 200 -4.46 3.81 -13.97
N ASN A 201 -5.30 3.24 -14.83
CA ASN A 201 -5.07 1.94 -15.45
C ASN A 201 -4.79 2.07 -16.96
N LYS A 202 -4.78 0.94 -17.69
CA LYS A 202 -4.53 0.92 -19.14
C LYS A 202 -5.59 1.69 -19.96
N GLU A 203 -6.76 1.95 -19.42
CA GLU A 203 -7.87 2.56 -20.16
C GLU A 203 -8.22 3.96 -19.69
N LYS A 204 -8.21 4.19 -18.38
CA LYS A 204 -8.81 5.39 -17.77
C LYS A 204 -8.14 5.81 -16.47
N SER A 205 -8.41 7.05 -16.07
CA SER A 205 -8.05 7.57 -14.75
C SER A 205 -9.30 7.82 -13.93
N ILE A 206 -9.26 7.42 -12.66
CA ILE A 206 -10.37 7.48 -11.72
C ILE A 206 -9.96 8.41 -10.59
N TYR A 207 -10.80 9.42 -10.35
CA TYR A 207 -10.64 10.31 -9.20
C TYR A 207 -11.34 9.71 -7.98
N TYR A 208 -10.66 9.72 -6.85
CA TYR A 208 -11.19 9.23 -5.58
C TYR A 208 -10.80 10.13 -4.42
N LEU A 209 -11.57 9.99 -3.33
CA LEU A 209 -11.32 10.64 -2.05
C LEU A 209 -10.88 9.62 -1.02
N VAL A 210 -9.94 10.00 -0.17
CA VAL A 210 -9.47 9.25 0.99
C VAL A 210 -9.79 10.07 2.22
N TYR A 211 -10.67 9.56 3.07
CA TYR A 211 -11.04 10.17 4.34
C TYR A 211 -10.11 9.62 5.43
N LEU A 212 -9.66 10.54 6.27
CA LEU A 212 -8.82 10.29 7.42
C LEU A 212 -9.68 10.09 8.67
N THR A 213 -9.04 9.74 9.77
CA THR A 213 -9.70 9.44 11.06
C THR A 213 -9.90 10.66 11.95
N GLU A 214 -9.18 11.75 11.68
CA GLU A 214 -9.29 13.01 12.41
C GLU A 214 -9.10 14.20 11.47
N ALA A 215 -9.77 15.31 11.79
CA ALA A 215 -9.64 16.59 11.12
C ALA A 215 -8.47 17.38 11.75
N ASP A 216 -7.36 17.43 11.04
CA ASP A 216 -6.17 18.19 11.37
C ASP A 216 -5.35 18.39 10.09
N LEU A 217 -5.22 19.65 9.64
CA LEU A 217 -4.56 19.96 8.37
C LEU A 217 -3.09 19.53 8.33
N CYS A 218 -2.35 19.68 9.44
CA CYS A 218 -0.95 19.28 9.52
C CYS A 218 -0.81 17.77 9.40
N LYS A 219 -1.68 17.01 10.08
CA LYS A 219 -1.67 15.54 10.00
C LYS A 219 -2.17 15.04 8.64
N ALA A 220 -3.11 15.73 8.02
CA ALA A 220 -3.54 15.44 6.65
C ALA A 220 -2.40 15.64 5.66
N ALA A 221 -1.61 16.71 5.79
CA ALA A 221 -0.40 16.91 4.99
C ALA A 221 0.62 15.79 5.20
N ASN A 222 0.86 15.38 6.46
CA ASN A 222 1.76 14.28 6.78
C ASN A 222 1.29 12.94 6.19
N ALA A 223 0.01 12.63 6.31
CA ALA A 223 -0.60 11.44 5.70
C ALA A 223 -0.46 11.47 4.17
N CYS A 224 -0.71 12.63 3.55
CA CYS A 224 -0.55 12.84 2.11
C CYS A 224 0.90 12.59 1.66
N ASN A 225 1.88 13.13 2.39
CA ASN A 225 3.30 12.93 2.09
C ASN A 225 3.69 11.45 2.22
N LEU A 226 3.27 10.79 3.31
CA LEU A 226 3.53 9.37 3.53
C LEU A 226 2.94 8.52 2.40
N LEU A 227 1.68 8.74 2.04
CA LEU A 227 1.02 8.00 0.97
C LEU A 227 1.71 8.23 -0.38
N ASN A 228 2.09 9.47 -0.70
CA ASN A 228 2.86 9.74 -1.92
C ASN A 228 4.20 9.01 -1.93
N HIS A 229 4.92 8.98 -0.82
CA HIS A 229 6.19 8.24 -0.73
C HIS A 229 5.98 6.72 -0.84
N VAL A 230 4.97 6.16 -0.18
CA VAL A 230 4.70 4.71 -0.18
C VAL A 230 4.21 4.19 -1.54
N PHE A 231 3.49 5.03 -2.31
CA PHE A 231 2.87 4.61 -3.57
C PHE A 231 3.62 5.05 -4.82
N TYR A 232 4.31 6.19 -4.78
CA TYR A 232 4.87 6.86 -5.96
C TYR A 232 6.33 7.34 -5.78
N GLY A 233 6.91 7.18 -4.58
CA GLY A 233 8.29 7.54 -4.26
C GLY A 233 9.29 6.40 -4.41
#